data_AF-A0A968VUG4-F1
#
_entry.id   AF-A0A968VUG4-F1
#
_cell.length_a   1.000
_cell.length_b   1.000
_cell.length_c   1.000
_cell.angle_alpha   90.00
_cell.angle_beta   90.00
_cell.angle_gamma   90.00
#
_symmetry.space_group_name_H-M   'P 1'
#
loop_
_entity.id
_entity.type
_entity.pdbx_description
1 polymer ?
#
loop_
_entity_poly.entity_id
_entity_poly.type
_entity_poly.pdbx_seq_one_letter_code
_entity_poly.pdbx_strand_id
1 'polypeptide(L)'
;MACHTPPGSGGNQTERIAPPPFAIKAHYLDHFKDMDTFSKAMARYLLNPNKNDSMMPEASSNFGTMNKMAYSGGEYRELAKYIFTTEFPEPPGFARHREMQCKNSDLCRKVKETAERIRKTLK
;
A
#
# COMPACT_ATOMS: atom_id res chain seq x y z
N MET A 1 -21.17 0.72 0.36
CA MET A 1 -20.47 0.63 1.66
C MET A 1 -19.02 1.02 1.43
N ALA A 2 -18.51 2.04 2.13
CA ALA A 2 -17.15 2.52 1.93
C ALA A 2 -16.19 1.76 2.85
N CYS A 3 -15.33 0.90 2.28
CA CYS A 3 -14.32 0.16 3.05
C CYS A 3 -13.01 0.97 3.20
N HIS A 4 -12.69 1.78 2.19
CA HIS A 4 -11.47 2.59 2.14
C HIS A 4 -11.75 4.03 2.59
N THR A 5 -11.83 4.23 3.89
CA THR A 5 -12.15 5.55 4.47
C THR A 5 -10.88 6.40 4.64
N PRO A 6 -10.89 7.68 4.21
CA PRO A 6 -9.79 8.59 4.46
C PRO A 6 -9.50 8.76 5.95
N PRO A 7 -8.27 9.20 6.30
CA PRO A 7 -7.98 9.68 7.64
C PRO A 7 -8.91 10.82 8.04
N GLY A 8 -9.28 10.89 9.32
CA GLY A 8 -10.11 11.98 9.86
C GLY A 8 -11.62 11.83 9.65
N SER A 9 -12.10 10.86 8.85
CA SER A 9 -13.54 10.61 8.68
C SER A 9 -14.16 9.74 9.79
N GLY A 10 -13.55 9.69 10.98
CA GLY A 10 -14.17 9.13 12.19
C GLY A 10 -13.86 7.68 12.56
N GLY A 11 -12.87 7.01 11.95
CA GLY A 11 -12.50 5.61 12.29
C GLY A 11 -11.12 5.47 12.93
N ASN A 12 -11.03 4.75 14.05
CA ASN A 12 -9.75 4.36 14.67
C ASN A 12 -8.97 3.41 13.74
N GLN A 13 -7.64 3.39 13.81
CA GLN A 13 -6.81 2.49 13.00
C GLN A 13 -7.22 1.01 13.19
N THR A 14 -7.65 0.65 14.39
CA THR A 14 -8.06 -0.71 14.77
C THR A 14 -9.42 -1.14 14.23
N GLU A 15 -10.26 -0.20 13.78
CA GLU A 15 -11.62 -0.47 13.29
C GLU A 15 -11.70 -0.50 11.76
N ARG A 16 -10.56 -0.30 11.09
CA ARG A 16 -10.49 -0.29 9.63
C ARG A 16 -10.62 -1.71 9.11
N ILE A 17 -11.51 -1.89 8.13
CA ILE A 17 -11.68 -3.15 7.39
C ILE A 17 -10.87 -3.18 6.08
N ALA A 18 -10.17 -2.09 5.75
CA ALA A 18 -9.33 -1.98 4.57
C ALA A 18 -8.24 -0.90 4.76
N PRO A 19 -7.14 -0.95 3.99
CA PRO A 19 -6.09 0.06 4.09
C PRO A 19 -6.58 1.45 3.61
N PRO A 20 -6.07 2.54 4.20
CA PRO A 20 -6.45 3.89 3.78
C PRO A 20 -6.01 4.16 2.32
N PRO A 21 -6.79 4.94 1.53
CA PRO A 21 -6.45 5.30 0.15
C PRO A 21 -5.05 5.89 -0.02
N PHE A 22 -4.62 6.71 0.94
CA PHE A 22 -3.26 7.28 0.97
C PHE A 22 -2.17 6.20 0.96
N ALA A 23 -2.30 5.17 1.80
CA ALA A 23 -1.33 4.09 1.87
C ALA A 23 -1.32 3.27 0.57
N ILE A 24 -2.50 3.00 0.00
CA ILE A 24 -2.62 2.32 -1.30
C ILE A 24 -1.86 3.08 -2.38
N LYS A 25 -2.13 4.39 -2.52
CA LYS A 25 -1.45 5.24 -3.49
C LYS A 25 0.07 5.22 -3.25
N ALA A 26 0.50 5.39 -2.00
CA ALA A 26 1.92 5.44 -1.66
C ALA A 26 2.67 4.14 -2.02
N HIS A 27 2.13 2.97 -1.67
CA HIS A 27 2.78 1.69 -1.98
C HIS A 27 2.87 1.43 -3.49
N TYR A 28 1.82 1.74 -4.25
CA TYR A 28 1.88 1.59 -5.71
C TYR A 28 2.85 2.59 -6.34
N LEU A 29 2.92 3.82 -5.83
CA LEU A 29 3.88 4.82 -6.29
C LEU A 29 5.33 4.44 -5.98
N ASP A 30 5.62 3.59 -4.98
CA ASP A 30 6.99 3.12 -4.72
C ASP A 30 7.54 2.33 -5.91
N HIS A 31 6.69 1.64 -6.67
CA HIS A 31 7.06 0.82 -7.84
C HIS A 31 6.73 1.47 -9.19
N PHE A 32 5.68 2.28 -9.27
CA PHE A 32 5.15 2.82 -10.52
C PHE A 32 5.01 4.35 -10.43
N LYS A 33 5.96 5.07 -11.04
CA LYS A 33 6.06 6.53 -10.91
C LYS A 33 5.19 7.29 -11.91
N ASP A 34 4.87 6.68 -13.05
CA ASP A 34 4.02 7.28 -14.08
C ASP A 34 2.58 6.75 -14.02
N MET A 35 1.65 7.55 -14.55
CA MET A 35 0.22 7.26 -14.49
C MET A 35 -0.15 5.97 -15.23
N ASP A 36 0.51 5.65 -16.35
CA ASP A 36 0.11 4.50 -17.16
C ASP A 36 0.54 3.18 -16.51
N THR A 37 1.78 3.09 -16.03
CA THR A 37 2.25 1.89 -15.30
C THR A 37 1.49 1.70 -13.99
N PHE A 38 1.23 2.78 -13.25
CA PHE A 38 0.42 2.76 -12.04
C PHE A 38 -0.99 2.24 -12.33
N SER A 39 -1.67 2.84 -13.32
CA SER A 39 -3.06 2.51 -13.63
C SER A 39 -3.19 1.08 -14.14
N LYS A 40 -2.24 0.60 -14.96
CA LYS A 40 -2.19 -0.79 -15.41
C LYS A 40 -2.02 -1.76 -14.25
N ALA A 41 -1.08 -1.50 -13.35
CA ALA A 41 -0.80 -2.38 -12.22
C ALA A 41 -1.99 -2.47 -11.25
N MET A 42 -2.58 -1.32 -10.93
CA MET A 42 -3.73 -1.25 -10.02
C MET A 42 -4.99 -1.86 -10.65
N ALA A 43 -5.27 -1.58 -11.93
CA ALA A 43 -6.40 -2.19 -12.63
C ALA A 43 -6.26 -3.72 -12.73
N ARG A 44 -5.03 -4.24 -12.91
CA ARG A 44 -4.77 -5.68 -12.91
C ARG A 44 -5.13 -6.31 -11.56
N TYR A 45 -4.73 -5.68 -10.46
CA TYR A 45 -5.10 -6.15 -9.11
C TYR A 45 -6.62 -6.07 -8.90
N LEU A 46 -7.28 -4.98 -9.28
CA LEU A 46 -8.73 -4.81 -9.12
C LEU A 46 -9.55 -5.81 -9.95
N LEU A 47 -9.05 -6.21 -11.12
CA LEU A 47 -9.69 -7.19 -12.00
C LEU A 47 -9.70 -8.60 -11.39
N ASN A 48 -8.65 -8.96 -10.66
CA ASN A 48 -8.51 -10.25 -9.98
C ASN A 48 -7.77 -10.09 -8.65
N PRO A 49 -8.43 -9.54 -7.61
CA PRO A 49 -7.77 -9.30 -6.33
C PRO A 49 -7.34 -10.63 -5.72
N ASN A 50 -6.05 -10.76 -5.42
CA ASN A 50 -5.49 -11.94 -4.78
C ASN A 50 -4.28 -11.57 -3.93
N LYS A 51 -3.93 -12.45 -2.99
CA LYS A 51 -2.87 -12.19 -2.01
C LYS A 51 -1.48 -12.04 -2.65
N ASN A 52 -1.22 -12.74 -3.77
CA ASN A 52 0.10 -12.81 -4.38
C ASN A 52 0.41 -11.60 -5.28
N ASP A 53 -0.60 -11.08 -5.96
CA ASP A 53 -0.46 -9.92 -6.86
C ASP A 53 -0.67 -8.57 -6.15
N SER A 54 -0.91 -8.60 -4.84
CA SER A 54 -1.05 -7.40 -4.03
C SER A 54 0.30 -6.71 -3.84
N MET A 55 0.38 -5.43 -4.19
CA MET A 55 1.53 -4.57 -3.83
C MET A 55 1.56 -4.21 -2.33
N MET A 56 0.65 -4.76 -1.54
CA MET A 56 0.54 -4.55 -0.10
C MET A 56 0.28 -5.89 0.62
N PRO A 57 1.27 -6.81 0.64
CA PRO A 57 1.08 -8.16 1.17
C PRO A 57 0.69 -8.17 2.65
N GLU A 58 1.25 -7.27 3.46
CA GLU A 58 0.88 -7.12 4.87
C GLU A 58 -0.56 -6.67 5.04
N ALA A 59 -1.05 -5.74 4.21
CA ALA A 59 -2.45 -5.33 4.22
C ALA A 59 -3.38 -6.49 3.85
N SER A 60 -2.99 -7.31 2.88
CA SER A 60 -3.74 -8.53 2.53
C SER A 60 -3.72 -9.58 3.65
N SER A 61 -2.68 -9.59 4.50
CA SER A 61 -2.62 -10.44 5.69
C SER A 61 -3.49 -9.92 6.84
N ASN A 62 -3.56 -8.59 7.00
CA ASN A 62 -4.28 -7.95 8.12
C ASN A 62 -5.79 -7.80 7.84
N PHE A 63 -6.16 -7.43 6.61
CA PHE A 63 -7.55 -7.15 6.22
C PHE A 63 -8.18 -8.25 5.36
N GLY A 64 -7.40 -9.23 4.93
CA GLY A 64 -7.80 -10.21 3.92
C GLY A 64 -7.69 -9.67 2.50
N THR A 65 -8.11 -10.50 1.53
CA THR A 65 -8.14 -10.12 0.12
C THR A 65 -9.37 -9.25 -0.17
N MET A 66 -9.17 -8.18 -0.93
CA MET A 66 -10.25 -7.29 -1.33
C MET A 66 -11.27 -8.03 -2.20
N ASN A 67 -12.57 -7.87 -1.94
CA ASN A 67 -13.60 -8.44 -2.80
C ASN A 67 -13.58 -7.79 -4.20
N LYS A 68 -13.73 -8.61 -5.25
CA LYS A 68 -13.87 -8.11 -6.62
C LYS A 68 -15.17 -7.32 -6.77
N MET A 69 -15.07 -6.08 -7.23
CA MET A 69 -16.22 -5.22 -7.54
C MET A 69 -16.75 -5.51 -8.94
N ALA A 70 -18.05 -5.37 -9.18
CA ALA A 70 -18.67 -5.64 -10.49
C ALA A 70 -18.49 -4.47 -11.48
N TYR A 71 -17.23 -4.12 -11.79
CA TYR A 71 -16.86 -3.12 -12.78
C TYR A 71 -16.21 -3.76 -14.01
N SER A 72 -16.29 -3.07 -15.14
CA SER A 72 -15.59 -3.43 -16.37
C SER A 72 -14.10 -3.10 -16.31
N GLY A 73 -13.32 -3.69 -17.23
CA GLY A 73 -11.89 -3.41 -17.35
C GLY A 73 -11.56 -1.92 -17.59
N GLY A 74 -12.40 -1.21 -18.36
CA GLY A 74 -12.25 0.22 -18.61
C GLY A 74 -12.48 1.05 -17.33
N GLU A 75 -13.50 0.71 -16.56
CA GLU A 75 -13.84 1.39 -15.31
C GLU A 75 -12.74 1.21 -14.24
N TYR A 76 -12.10 0.03 -14.16
CA TYR A 76 -10.96 -0.14 -13.25
C TYR A 76 -9.77 0.76 -13.61
N ARG A 77 -9.52 0.99 -14.91
CA ARG A 77 -8.45 1.89 -15.35
C ARG A 77 -8.79 3.34 -14.97
N GLU A 78 -10.03 3.78 -15.15
CA GLU A 78 -10.44 5.13 -14.72
C GLU A 78 -10.40 5.30 -13.20
N LEU A 79 -10.80 4.28 -12.43
CA LEU A 79 -10.66 4.28 -10.98
C LEU A 79 -9.19 4.39 -10.55
N ALA A 80 -8.30 3.65 -11.21
CA ALA A 80 -6.87 3.71 -10.91
C ALA A 80 -6.26 5.08 -11.27
N LYS A 81 -6.64 5.68 -12.40
CA LYS A 81 -6.25 7.05 -12.75
C LYS A 81 -6.75 8.05 -11.70
N TYR A 82 -8.00 7.92 -11.26
CA TYR A 82 -8.55 8.77 -10.21
C TYR A 82 -7.73 8.67 -8.92
N ILE A 83 -7.33 7.46 -8.50
CA ILE A 83 -6.47 7.28 -7.31
C ILE A 83 -5.09 7.92 -7.53
N PHE A 84 -4.52 7.82 -8.74
CA PHE A 84 -3.23 8.43 -9.07
C PHE A 84 -3.27 9.96 -9.01
N THR A 85 -4.32 10.59 -9.56
CA THR A 85 -4.44 12.05 -9.65
C THR A 85 -4.96 12.69 -8.36
N THR A 86 -5.73 11.95 -7.56
CA THR A 86 -6.31 12.47 -6.31
C THR A 86 -5.27 12.61 -5.22
N GLU A 87 -5.21 13.78 -4.59
CA GLU A 87 -4.43 13.98 -3.36
C GLU A 87 -5.22 13.47 -2.15
N PHE A 88 -4.64 12.49 -1.45
CA PHE A 88 -5.19 12.00 -0.19
C PHE A 88 -4.37 12.60 0.96
N PRO A 89 -5.01 13.13 2.01
CA PRO A 89 -4.28 13.64 3.16
C PRO A 89 -3.59 12.50 3.91
N GLU A 90 -2.33 12.73 4.29
CA GLU A 90 -1.60 11.79 5.14
C GLU A 90 -2.20 11.77 6.56
N PRO A 91 -2.50 10.59 7.14
CA PRO A 91 -2.93 10.52 8.53
C PRO A 91 -1.80 10.99 9.49
N PRO A 92 -2.13 11.70 10.58
CA PRO A 92 -1.18 11.93 11.66
C PRO A 92 -0.55 10.61 12.14
N GLY A 93 0.78 10.57 12.22
CA GLY A 93 1.53 9.40 12.69
C GLY A 93 1.75 8.28 11.66
N PHE A 94 1.36 8.47 10.40
CA PHE A 94 1.58 7.47 9.34
C PHE A 94 3.06 7.27 9.00
N ALA A 95 3.83 8.35 8.84
CA ALA A 95 5.29 8.27 8.67
C ALA A 95 5.96 7.40 9.75
N ARG A 96 5.58 7.60 11.02
CA ARG A 96 6.08 6.80 12.16
C ARG A 96 5.66 5.33 12.05
N HIS A 97 4.40 5.06 11.68
CA HIS A 97 3.91 3.69 11.48
C HIS A 97 4.68 2.98 10.36
N ARG A 98 4.90 3.66 9.22
CA ARG A 98 5.67 3.15 8.09
C ARG A 98 7.12 2.87 8.49
N GLU A 99 7.74 3.77 9.26
CA GLU A 99 9.11 3.58 9.77
C GLU A 99 9.20 2.36 10.72
N MET A 100 8.20 2.16 11.59
CA MET A 100 8.12 0.99 12.46
C MET A 100 7.92 -0.31 11.66
N GLN A 101 7.06 -0.31 10.64
CA GLN A 101 6.92 -1.46 9.73
C GLN A 101 8.22 -1.78 9.01
N CYS A 102 8.93 -0.75 8.51
CA CYS A 102 10.25 -0.92 7.92
C CYS A 102 11.20 -1.58 8.92
N LYS A 103 11.33 -1.05 10.15
CA LYS A 103 12.20 -1.63 11.20
C LYS A 103 11.85 -3.06 11.59
N ASN A 104 10.56 -3.42 11.54
CA ASN A 104 10.07 -4.76 11.88
C ASN A 104 10.15 -5.76 10.71
N SER A 105 10.29 -5.27 9.47
CA SER A 105 10.45 -6.14 8.30
C SER A 105 11.77 -6.91 8.33
N ASP A 106 11.74 -8.18 7.93
CA ASP A 106 12.93 -9.04 7.86
C ASP A 106 14.01 -8.47 6.94
N LEU A 107 13.63 -7.67 5.95
CA LEU A 107 14.56 -6.99 5.05
C LEU A 107 15.36 -5.90 5.78
N CYS A 108 14.73 -5.09 6.63
CA CYS A 108 15.45 -4.08 7.42
C CYS A 108 16.35 -4.71 8.48
N ARG A 109 15.94 -5.84 9.08
CA ARG A 109 16.80 -6.62 9.97
C ARG A 109 18.05 -7.11 9.24
N LYS A 110 17.88 -7.70 8.06
CA LYS A 110 18.99 -8.15 7.20
C LYS A 110 19.89 -7.01 6.72
N VAL A 111 19.33 -5.84 6.37
CA VAL A 111 20.09 -4.66 5.96
C VAL A 111 20.91 -4.10 7.13
N LYS A 112 20.35 -4.06 8.34
CA LYS A 112 21.08 -3.66 9.56
C LYS A 112 22.19 -4.63 9.92
N GLU A 113 21.91 -5.94 9.91
CA GLU A 113 22.90 -6.99 10.16
C GLU A 113 24.04 -6.93 9.13
N THR A 114 23.72 -6.67 7.85
CA THR A 114 24.71 -6.51 6.77
C THR A 114 25.54 -5.24 6.97
N ALA A 115 24.92 -4.12 7.32
CA ALA A 115 25.62 -2.85 7.59
C ALA A 115 26.54 -2.95 8.82
N GLU A 116 26.11 -3.63 9.88
CA GLU A 116 26.95 -3.90 11.05
C GLU A 116 28.13 -4.83 10.74
N ARG A 117 27.91 -5.89 9.93
CA ARG A 117 28.99 -6.75 9.45
C ARG A 117 30.03 -5.96 8.66
N ILE A 118 29.61 -5.16 7.67
CA ILE A 118 30.51 -4.34 6.86
C ILE A 118 31.31 -3.37 7.75
N ARG A 119 30.67 -2.74 8.73
CA ARG A 119 31.34 -1.82 9.67
C ARG A 119 32.37 -2.51 10.58
N LYS A 120 32.15 -3.78 10.93
CA LYS A 120 33.11 -4.60 11.69
C LYS A 120 34.30 -5.07 10.84
N THR A 121 34.13 -5.22 9.54
CA THR A 121 35.20 -5.61 8.60
C THR A 121 36.08 -4.41 8.19
N LEU A 122 35.58 -3.19 8.36
CA LEU A 122 36.29 -1.93 8.08
C LEU A 122 37.04 -1.36 9.30
N LYS A 123 37.12 -2.10 10.40
CA LYS A 123 37.97 -1.84 11.58
C LYS A 123 38.96 -2.97 11.73
#